data_AF-A0A453IX69-F1
#
_entry.id   AF-A0A453IX69-F1
#
_cell.length_a   1.000
_cell.length_b   1.000
_cell.length_c   1.000
_cell.angle_alpha   90.00
_cell.angle_beta   90.00
_cell.angle_gamma   90.00
#
_symmetry.space_group_name_H-M   'P 1'
#
loop_
_entity.id
_entity.type
_entity.pdbx_description
1 polymer ?
#
loop_
_entity_poly.entity_id
_entity_poly.type
_entity_poly.pdbx_seq_one_letter_code
_entity_poly.pdbx_strand_id
1 'polypeptide(L)'
;MGFSFLPVMEYLSRRAFHAARLCPHTVTLPRDPGEGSGARTIHYWAPPGEPRLPPLLLIHGFGPMATWQWRRQVGPFSRRFHVVVPDLLCFGGSSPSPSSPA
;
A
#
# COMPACT_ATOMS: atom_id res chain seq x y z
N MET A 1 15.31 -2.99 27.21
CA MET A 1 15.33 -2.26 25.92
C MET A 1 15.51 -3.27 24.80
N GLY A 2 14.41 -3.71 24.17
CA GLY A 2 14.48 -4.69 23.08
C GLY A 2 14.60 -3.97 21.73
N PHE A 3 15.60 -4.32 20.93
CA PHE A 3 15.65 -3.87 19.53
C PHE A 3 14.48 -4.49 18.77
N SER A 4 13.55 -3.67 18.28
CA SER A 4 12.50 -4.14 17.37
C SER A 4 13.06 -4.18 15.94
N PHE A 5 12.94 -5.33 15.29
CA PHE A 5 13.39 -5.52 13.90
C PHE A 5 12.41 -4.95 12.86
N LEU A 6 11.16 -4.69 13.28
CA LEU A 6 10.08 -4.26 12.38
C LEU A 6 10.38 -2.91 11.69
N PRO A 7 10.86 -1.85 12.36
CA PRO A 7 11.16 -0.58 11.71
C PRO A 7 12.27 -0.68 10.65
N VAL A 8 13.26 -1.56 10.87
CA VAL A 8 14.34 -1.79 9.91
C VAL A 8 13.79 -2.46 8.65
N MET A 9 12.94 -3.47 8.81
CA MET A 9 12.32 -4.17 7.69
C MET A 9 11.36 -3.28 6.91
N GLU A 10 10.59 -2.45 7.61
CA GLU A 10 9.74 -1.45 6.99
C GLU A 10 10.57 -0.46 6.16
N TYR A 11 11.65 0.08 6.74
CA TYR A 11 12.56 0.99 6.04
C TYR A 11 13.13 0.37 4.76
N LEU A 12 13.66 -0.85 4.84
CA LEU A 12 14.22 -1.56 3.68
C LEU A 12 13.15 -1.83 2.60
N SER A 13 11.93 -2.16 3.01
CA SER A 13 10.81 -2.43 2.10
C SER A 13 10.34 -1.16 1.40
N ARG A 14 10.16 -0.06 2.14
CA ARG A 14 9.83 1.26 1.59
C ARG A 14 10.92 1.79 0.66
N ARG A 15 12.20 1.59 1.00
CA ARG A 15 13.33 1.98 0.14
C ARG A 15 13.28 1.29 -1.23
N ALA A 16 12.88 0.02 -1.30
CA ALA A 16 12.73 -0.69 -2.57
C ALA A 16 11.62 -0.07 -3.45
N PHE A 17 10.53 0.39 -2.84
CA PHE A 17 9.42 1.03 -3.54
C PHE A 17 9.82 2.41 -4.07
N HIS A 18 10.51 3.21 -3.26
CA HIS A 18 11.07 4.49 -3.73
C HIS A 18 12.10 4.29 -4.86
N ALA A 19 12.95 3.27 -4.77
CA ALA A 19 13.88 2.92 -5.85
C ALA A 19 13.15 2.50 -7.14
N ALA A 20 11.95 1.93 -7.03
CA ALA A 20 11.05 1.63 -8.14
C ALA A 20 10.23 2.84 -8.62
N ARG A 21 10.50 4.04 -8.09
CA ARG A 21 9.79 5.31 -8.34
C ARG A 21 8.32 5.33 -7.91
N LEU A 22 7.96 4.48 -6.95
CA LEU A 22 6.64 4.55 -6.33
C LEU A 22 6.66 5.54 -5.16
N CYS A 23 5.55 6.24 -5.01
CA CYS A 23 5.27 7.12 -3.87
C CYS A 23 4.03 6.63 -3.13
N PRO A 24 3.92 6.87 -1.82
CA PRO A 24 2.70 6.57 -1.06
C PRO A 24 1.61 7.59 -1.40
N HIS A 25 0.38 7.10 -1.51
CA HIS A 25 -0.83 7.86 -1.76
C HIS A 25 -1.97 7.33 -0.88
N THR A 26 -2.98 8.16 -0.67
CA THR A 26 -4.19 7.77 0.05
C THR A 26 -5.41 8.22 -0.74
N VAL A 27 -6.39 7.33 -0.90
CA VAL A 27 -7.67 7.63 -1.55
C VAL A 27 -8.83 7.28 -0.62
N THR A 28 -9.84 8.14 -0.57
CA THR A 28 -11.09 7.89 0.16
C THR A 28 -12.03 7.07 -0.72
N LEU A 29 -12.55 5.98 -0.19
CA LEU A 29 -13.49 5.12 -0.90
C LEU A 29 -14.90 5.77 -0.94
N PRO A 30 -15.64 5.61 -2.06
CA PRO A 30 -17.05 5.97 -2.11
C PRO A 30 -17.85 5.19 -1.07
N ARG A 31 -18.88 5.83 -0.53
CA ARG A 31 -19.75 5.25 0.50
C ARG A 31 -21.01 4.67 -0.13
N ASP A 32 -21.36 3.44 0.26
CA ASP A 32 -22.65 2.88 -0.07
C ASP A 32 -23.75 3.43 0.87
N PRO A 33 -24.96 3.70 0.36
CA PRO A 33 -26.07 4.12 1.20
C PRO A 33 -26.39 3.03 2.24
N GLY A 34 -26.20 3.34 3.53
CA GLY A 34 -26.49 2.42 4.65
C GLY A 34 -25.27 1.99 5.48
N GLU A 35 -24.04 2.30 5.05
CA GLU A 35 -22.83 2.01 5.84
C GLU A 35 -22.58 3.08 6.92
N GLY A 36 -21.98 2.73 8.07
CA GLY A 36 -21.75 3.61 9.23
C GLY A 36 -20.98 4.91 8.96
N SER A 37 -20.93 5.82 9.94
CA SER A 37 -20.53 7.24 9.77
C SER A 37 -19.02 7.54 9.53
N GLY A 38 -18.18 6.54 9.26
CA GLY A 38 -16.72 6.73 9.12
C GLY A 38 -16.24 6.77 7.67
N ALA A 39 -15.38 7.73 7.32
CA ALA A 39 -14.68 7.72 6.04
C ALA A 39 -13.68 6.57 5.99
N ARG A 40 -13.69 5.79 4.89
CA ARG A 40 -12.77 4.67 4.65
C ARG A 40 -11.71 5.07 3.63
N THR A 41 -10.45 4.82 3.93
CA THR A 41 -9.33 5.16 3.06
C THR A 41 -8.51 3.93 2.71
N ILE A 42 -7.98 3.92 1.48
CA ILE A 42 -6.97 2.97 1.02
C ILE A 42 -5.66 3.71 0.85
N HIS A 43 -4.64 3.24 1.54
CA HIS A 43 -3.26 3.61 1.29
C HIS A 43 -2.69 2.72 0.20
N TYR A 44 -1.96 3.30 -0.75
CA TYR A 44 -1.38 2.56 -1.85
C TYR A 44 -0.09 3.22 -2.35
N TRP A 45 0.73 2.43 -3.03
CA TRP A 45 1.95 2.90 -3.68
C TRP A 45 1.77 2.89 -5.20
N ALA A 46 2.06 4.01 -5.84
CA ALA A 46 1.98 4.17 -7.29
C ALA A 46 2.99 5.24 -7.76
N PRO A 47 3.47 5.19 -9.02
CA PRO A 47 4.27 6.29 -9.55
C PRO A 47 3.37 7.52 -9.75
N PRO A 48 3.91 8.74 -9.57
CA PRO A 48 3.13 9.97 -9.75
C PRO A 48 2.82 10.22 -11.24
N GLY A 49 1.71 10.92 -11.48
CA GLY A 49 1.30 11.35 -12.81
C GLY A 49 0.54 10.28 -13.61
N GLU A 50 0.24 10.61 -14.86
CA GLU A 50 -0.63 9.80 -15.71
C GLU A 50 0.02 8.44 -16.09
N PRO A 51 -0.71 7.31 -16.01
CA PRO A 51 -0.22 6.01 -16.43
C PRO A 51 0.14 5.98 -17.92
N ARG A 52 1.39 5.66 -18.24
CA ARG A 52 1.88 5.47 -19.64
C ARG A 52 2.18 4.02 -19.99
N LEU A 53 2.14 3.14 -19.00
CA LEU A 53 2.39 1.70 -19.14
C LEU A 53 1.12 0.95 -18.72
N PRO A 54 0.94 -0.31 -19.17
CA PRO A 54 -0.21 -1.11 -18.76
C PRO A 54 -0.28 -1.22 -17.23
N PRO A 55 -1.47 -1.07 -16.61
CA PRO A 55 -1.61 -1.13 -15.17
C PRO A 55 -1.34 -2.55 -14.66
N LEU A 56 -0.66 -2.66 -13.52
CA LEU A 56 -0.48 -3.91 -12.79
C LEU A 56 -0.76 -3.68 -11.31
N LEU A 57 -1.78 -4.38 -10.80
CA LEU A 57 -2.18 -4.30 -9.40
C LEU A 57 -1.58 -5.47 -8.62
N LEU A 58 -0.78 -5.16 -7.59
CA LEU A 58 -0.15 -6.17 -6.73
C LEU A 58 -0.90 -6.26 -5.40
N ILE A 59 -1.86 -7.19 -5.32
CA ILE A 59 -2.65 -7.42 -4.12
C ILE A 59 -1.91 -8.36 -3.17
N HIS A 60 -1.65 -7.90 -1.94
CA HIS A 60 -1.09 -8.78 -0.92
C HIS A 60 -2.15 -9.70 -0.31
N GLY A 61 -1.74 -10.87 0.16
CA GLY A 61 -2.58 -11.77 0.95
C GLY A 61 -2.44 -11.54 2.45
N PHE A 62 -2.81 -12.56 3.25
CA PHE A 62 -2.65 -12.55 4.70
C PHE A 62 -1.17 -12.46 5.07
N GLY A 63 -0.81 -11.50 5.93
CA GLY A 63 0.57 -11.25 6.31
C GLY A 63 0.84 -9.77 6.58
N PRO A 64 2.13 -9.37 6.62
CA PRO A 64 2.52 -7.99 6.90
C PRO A 64 2.10 -7.01 5.79
N MET A 65 2.39 -5.72 6.00
CA MET A 65 2.24 -4.62 5.04
C MET A 65 2.65 -4.96 3.60
N ALA A 66 1.95 -4.39 2.61
CA ALA A 66 2.12 -4.72 1.20
C ALA A 66 3.56 -4.50 0.69
N THR A 67 4.26 -3.51 1.27
CA THR A 67 5.66 -3.22 0.92
C THR A 67 6.60 -4.37 1.21
N TRP A 68 6.39 -5.10 2.31
CA TRP A 68 7.23 -6.24 2.66
C TRP A 68 7.02 -7.39 1.67
N GLN A 69 5.76 -7.70 1.33
CA GLN A 69 5.39 -8.77 0.41
C GLN A 69 5.99 -8.58 -0.99
N TRP A 70 6.01 -7.34 -1.48
CA TRP A 70 6.34 -7.05 -2.88
C TRP A 70 7.71 -6.39 -3.11
N ARG A 71 8.52 -6.14 -2.07
CA ARG A 71 9.81 -5.41 -2.18
C ARG A 71 10.78 -5.97 -3.22
N ARG A 72 10.73 -7.27 -3.53
CA ARG A 72 11.64 -7.91 -4.50
C ARG A 72 11.10 -7.85 -5.94
N GLN A 73 9.79 -7.78 -6.09
CA GLN A 73 9.06 -7.84 -7.35
C GLN A 73 8.78 -6.46 -7.93
N VAL A 74 8.63 -5.45 -7.06
CA VAL A 74 8.25 -4.09 -7.44
C VAL A 74 9.22 -3.45 -8.44
N GLY A 75 10.53 -3.66 -8.28
CA GLY A 75 11.56 -3.09 -9.16
C GLY A 75 11.51 -3.67 -10.59
N PRO A 76 11.51 -5.00 -10.77
CA PRO A 76 11.33 -5.60 -12.09
C PRO A 76 10.02 -5.20 -12.77
N PHE A 77 8.90 -5.16 -12.05
CA PHE A 77 7.61 -4.84 -12.63
C PHE A 77 7.45 -3.35 -12.98
N SER A 78 7.99 -2.43 -12.17
CA SER A 78 7.88 -0.99 -12.45
C SER A 78 8.57 -0.55 -13.75
N ARG A 79 9.48 -1.37 -14.29
CA ARG A 79 10.11 -1.13 -15.60
C ARG A 79 9.22 -1.45 -16.79
N ARG A 80 8.12 -2.20 -16.58
CA ARG A 80 7.26 -2.72 -17.66
C ARG A 80 5.78 -2.36 -17.47
N PHE A 81 5.38 -2.00 -16.27
CA PHE A 81 3.99 -1.75 -15.89
C PHE A 81 3.85 -0.47 -15.07
N HIS A 82 2.66 0.13 -15.12
CA HIS A 82 2.24 1.12 -14.14
C HIS A 82 1.79 0.36 -12.88
N VAL A 83 2.74 0.16 -11.96
CA VAL A 83 2.52 -0.67 -10.78
C VAL A 83 1.76 0.10 -9.71
N VAL A 84 0.67 -0.49 -9.24
CA VAL A 84 -0.12 -0.02 -8.10
C VAL A 84 -0.10 -1.11 -7.02
N VAL A 85 0.24 -0.73 -5.79
CA VAL A 85 0.33 -1.66 -4.66
C VAL A 85 -0.48 -1.12 -3.48
N PRO A 86 -1.76 -1.50 -3.34
CA PRO A 86 -2.59 -1.09 -2.22
C PRO A 86 -2.28 -1.92 -0.96
N ASP A 87 -2.40 -1.27 0.20
CA ASP A 87 -2.65 -1.97 1.45
C ASP A 87 -4.16 -2.26 1.54
N LEU A 88 -4.53 -3.51 1.80
CA LEU A 88 -5.93 -3.88 2.01
C LEU A 88 -6.48 -3.20 3.27
N LEU A 89 -7.81 -3.05 3.37
CA LEU A 89 -8.46 -2.54 4.58
C LEU A 89 -8.01 -3.32 5.81
N CYS A 90 -7.84 -2.63 6.93
CA CYS A 90 -7.28 -3.16 8.18
C CYS A 90 -5.79 -3.54 8.13
N PHE A 91 -5.06 -3.21 7.05
CA PHE A 91 -3.62 -3.43 6.94
C PHE A 91 -2.88 -2.15 6.57
N GLY A 92 -1.59 -2.09 6.94
CA GLY A 92 -0.68 -1.04 6.53
C GLY A 92 -1.19 0.36 6.88
N GLY A 93 -1.22 1.26 5.89
CA GLY A 93 -1.73 2.63 6.06
C GLY A 93 -3.21 2.81 5.76
N SER A 94 -3.94 1.74 5.39
CA SER A 94 -5.37 1.81 5.07
C SER A 94 -6.23 1.88 6.33
N SER A 95 -7.47 2.35 6.21
CA SER A 95 -8.38 2.48 7.36
C SER A 95 -8.49 1.18 8.16
N PRO A 96 -8.51 1.26 9.49
CA PRO A 96 -8.79 0.12 10.34
C PRO A 96 -10.24 -0.33 10.15
N SER A 97 -10.56 -1.50 10.72
CA SER A 97 -11.94 -2.00 10.73
C SER A 97 -12.89 -0.95 11.33
N PRO A 98 -14.13 -0.80 10.83
CA PRO A 98 -15.09 0.18 11.35
C PRO A 98 -15.45 -0.03 12.84
N SER A 99 -15.04 -1.15 13.45
CA SER A 99 -15.18 -1.46 14.87
C SER A 99 -14.00 -1.02 15.76
N SER A 100 -12.94 -0.43 15.21
CA SER A 100 -11.81 0.09 15.99
C SER A 100 -11.97 1.60 16.23
N PRO A 101 -12.00 2.08 17.49
CA PRO A 101 -11.90 3.51 17.75
C PRO A 101 -10.52 4.03 17.31
N ALA A 102 -10.52 5.27 16.82
CA ALA A 102 -9.33 6.02 16.39
C ALA A 102 -8.38 6.31 17.56
#